data_AF-A0A6L2P551-F1
#
_entry.id   AF-A0A6L2P551-F1
#
_cell.length_a   1.000
_cell.length_b   1.000
_cell.length_c   1.000
_cell.angle_alpha   90.00
_cell.angle_beta   90.00
_cell.angle_gamma   90.00
#
_symmetry.space_group_name_H-M   'P 1'
#
loop_
_entity.id
_entity.type
_entity.pdbx_description
1 polymer ?
#
loop_
_entity_poly.entity_id
_entity_poly.type
_entity_poly.pdbx_seq_one_letter_code
_entity_poly.pdbx_strand_id
1 'polypeptide(L)'
;MLSETENQLIPTRYVKPLPERPSFNKGDLGDINIPLIDLFDLANGDSQAKKAVMDQISVACREWGFFQVVNHGMSSHLVDEAREVWREFFHQPMELKQEYANTPKTYEGYVAFTTTFVTKCDRRVLGRDCKARQGVVEDPGGMTFLLPDEHVSGLQVRKGDEWITVKPARHAIIVNIGDQIQYL
;
A
#
# COMPACT_ATOMS: atom_id res chain seq x y z
N MET A 1 -5.56 12.76 -20.42
CA MET A 1 -5.86 11.47 -19.75
C MET A 1 -7.31 11.05 -20.00
N LEU A 2 -7.70 9.78 -19.82
CA LEU A 2 -9.12 9.37 -19.87
C LEU A 2 -9.99 10.13 -18.85
N SER A 3 -9.41 10.56 -17.73
CA SER A 3 -10.05 11.43 -16.73
C SER A 3 -10.31 12.87 -17.18
N GLU A 4 -9.67 13.31 -18.26
CA GLU A 4 -9.78 14.68 -18.79
C GLU A 4 -10.63 14.73 -20.07
N THR A 5 -11.03 13.57 -20.59
CA THR A 5 -11.99 13.50 -21.70
C THR A 5 -13.41 13.73 -21.19
N GLU A 6 -14.22 14.53 -21.89
CA GLU A 6 -15.63 14.85 -21.52
C GLU A 6 -16.60 13.65 -21.60
N ASN A 7 -16.08 12.43 -21.71
CA ASN A 7 -16.89 11.23 -21.84
C ASN A 7 -17.40 10.81 -20.45
N GLN A 8 -18.69 11.03 -20.16
CA GLN A 8 -19.30 10.72 -18.86
C GLN A 8 -19.43 9.21 -18.57
N LEU A 9 -19.09 8.35 -19.54
CA LEU A 9 -19.23 6.90 -19.43
C LEU A 9 -17.85 6.24 -19.31
N ILE A 10 -17.62 5.60 -18.16
CA ILE A 10 -16.43 4.79 -17.92
C ILE A 10 -16.50 3.54 -18.81
N PRO A 11 -15.48 3.26 -19.65
CA PRO A 11 -15.48 2.05 -20.48
C PRO A 11 -15.63 0.78 -19.64
N THR A 12 -16.42 -0.19 -20.12
CA THR A 12 -16.75 -1.42 -19.39
C THR A 12 -15.53 -2.23 -18.92
N ARG A 13 -14.41 -2.14 -19.66
CA ARG A 13 -13.11 -2.75 -19.27
C ARG A 13 -12.57 -2.25 -17.92
N TYR A 14 -13.03 -1.12 -17.40
CA TYR A 14 -12.64 -0.56 -16.09
C TYR A 14 -13.67 -0.85 -14.99
N VAL A 15 -14.82 -1.44 -15.34
CA VAL A 15 -15.88 -1.77 -14.38
C VAL A 15 -15.60 -3.16 -13.79
N LYS A 16 -15.18 -3.22 -12.52
CA LYS A 16 -14.98 -4.50 -11.82
C LYS A 16 -16.29 -5.31 -11.70
N PRO A 17 -16.23 -6.66 -11.67
CA PRO A 17 -17.34 -7.52 -11.28
C PRO A 17 -17.91 -7.14 -9.91
N LEU A 18 -19.22 -7.30 -9.70
CA LEU A 18 -19.90 -6.91 -8.44
C LEU A 18 -19.17 -7.38 -7.15
N PRO A 19 -18.67 -8.63 -7.05
CA PRO A 19 -17.98 -9.11 -5.84
C PRO A 19 -16.59 -8.49 -5.59
N GLU A 20 -16.02 -7.82 -6.59
CA GLU A 20 -14.69 -7.21 -6.55
C GLU A 20 -14.75 -5.68 -6.49
N ARG A 21 -15.95 -5.11 -6.58
CA ARG A 21 -16.13 -3.67 -6.43
C ARG A 21 -15.80 -3.28 -4.99
N PRO A 22 -15.03 -2.20 -4.78
CA PRO A 22 -14.81 -1.67 -3.44
C PRO A 22 -16.16 -1.39 -2.79
N SER A 23 -16.41 -2.00 -1.64
CA SER A 23 -17.59 -1.70 -0.84
C SER A 23 -17.27 -0.45 -0.03
N PHE A 24 -17.83 0.69 -0.43
CA PHE A 24 -17.86 1.88 0.42
C PHE A 24 -18.92 1.68 1.49
N ASN A 25 -18.75 0.69 2.36
CA ASN A 25 -19.51 0.67 3.60
C ASN A 25 -19.06 1.92 4.36
N LYS A 26 -19.91 2.97 4.34
CA LYS A 26 -19.90 4.05 5.36
C LYS A 26 -20.33 3.50 6.73
N GLY A 27 -19.96 2.26 7.02
CA GLY A 27 -20.04 1.70 8.35
C GLY A 27 -18.89 2.28 9.12
N ASP A 28 -19.24 3.18 10.02
CA ASP A 28 -18.42 3.75 11.08
C ASP A 28 -17.92 2.62 12.02
N LEU A 29 -17.11 1.70 11.48
CA LEU A 29 -16.49 0.59 12.20
C LEU A 29 -15.29 1.11 13.01
N GLY A 30 -15.50 2.14 13.81
CA GLY A 30 -14.52 2.74 14.70
C GLY A 30 -13.24 3.23 14.03
N ASP A 31 -12.32 3.77 14.84
CA ASP A 31 -10.99 4.22 14.44
C ASP A 31 -10.02 3.07 14.07
N ILE A 32 -10.54 1.95 13.56
CA ILE A 32 -9.73 0.79 13.21
C ILE A 32 -8.83 1.16 12.02
N ASN A 33 -7.52 1.09 12.26
CA ASN A 33 -6.47 1.35 11.28
C ASN A 33 -5.38 0.27 11.43
N ILE A 34 -4.49 0.16 10.43
CA ILE A 34 -3.32 -0.70 10.57
C ILE A 34 -2.41 -0.20 11.72
N PRO A 35 -1.69 -1.10 12.43
CA PRO A 35 -0.86 -0.72 13.57
C PRO A 35 0.15 0.37 13.22
N LEU A 36 0.33 1.34 14.11
CA LEU A 36 1.38 2.36 14.03
C LEU A 36 2.48 2.01 15.02
N ILE A 37 3.70 1.81 14.52
CA ILE A 37 4.86 1.39 15.30
C ILE A 37 5.89 2.52 15.31
N ASP A 38 6.32 2.91 16.51
CA ASP A 38 7.39 3.86 16.71
C ASP A 38 8.74 3.12 16.78
N LEU A 39 9.66 3.46 15.87
CA LEU A 39 10.98 2.85 15.80
C LEU A 39 12.05 3.59 16.63
N PHE A 40 11.68 4.68 17.32
CA PHE A 40 12.64 5.46 18.12
C PHE A 40 13.36 4.61 19.16
N ASP A 41 12.61 3.82 19.93
CA ASP A 41 13.14 2.94 20.97
C ASP A 41 13.92 1.76 20.41
N LEU A 42 13.62 1.33 19.19
CA LEU A 42 14.41 0.29 18.51
C LEU A 42 15.84 0.78 18.23
N ALA A 43 15.98 2.04 17.84
CA ALA A 43 17.28 2.67 17.57
C ALA A 43 18.01 3.11 18.85
N ASN A 44 17.29 3.74 19.80
CA ASN A 44 17.90 4.48 20.90
C ASN A 44 17.66 3.88 22.30
N GLY A 45 16.71 2.94 22.43
CA GLY A 45 16.30 2.38 23.71
C GLY A 45 17.26 1.34 24.29
N ASP A 46 16.96 0.88 25.49
CA ASP A 46 17.66 -0.26 26.11
C ASP A 46 17.16 -1.61 25.55
N SER A 47 17.76 -2.72 26.00
CA SER A 47 17.38 -4.07 25.54
C SER A 47 15.90 -4.40 25.76
N GLN A 48 15.26 -3.84 26.80
CA GLN A 48 13.86 -4.09 27.11
C GLN A 48 12.94 -3.30 26.18
N ALA A 49 13.24 -2.01 25.96
CA ALA A 49 12.52 -1.15 25.03
C ALA A 49 12.61 -1.69 23.59
N LYS A 50 13.82 -2.10 23.16
CA LYS A 50 14.03 -2.75 21.86
C LYS A 50 13.19 -4.01 21.72
N LYS A 51 13.17 -4.86 22.76
CA LYS A 51 12.35 -6.08 22.75
C LYS A 51 10.86 -5.75 22.64
N ALA A 52 10.37 -4.73 23.34
CA ALA A 52 8.97 -4.32 23.28
C ALA A 52 8.56 -3.88 21.86
N VAL A 53 9.40 -3.08 21.18
CA VAL A 53 9.13 -2.68 19.78
C VAL A 53 9.17 -3.89 18.85
N MET A 54 10.14 -4.80 19.01
CA MET A 54 10.21 -6.03 18.22
C MET A 54 8.98 -6.92 18.42
N ASP A 55 8.45 -7.01 19.63
CA ASP A 55 7.22 -7.76 19.91
C ASP A 55 6.01 -7.13 19.21
N GLN A 56 5.91 -5.79 19.15
CA GLN A 56 4.87 -5.09 18.39
C GLN A 56 4.95 -5.37 16.89
N ILE A 57 6.15 -5.28 16.30
CA ILE A 57 6.39 -5.63 14.89
C ILE A 57 5.95 -7.07 14.65
N SER A 58 6.35 -7.99 15.53
CA SER A 58 6.02 -9.41 15.44
C SER A 58 4.50 -9.65 15.43
N VAL A 59 3.75 -8.96 16.29
CA VAL A 59 2.28 -9.02 16.33
C VAL A 59 1.68 -8.42 15.07
N ALA A 60 2.14 -7.25 14.63
CA ALA A 60 1.62 -6.61 13.41
C ALA A 60 1.82 -7.49 12.17
N CYS A 61 2.98 -8.12 12.02
CA CYS A 61 3.26 -9.06 10.93
C CYS A 61 2.30 -10.26 10.93
N ARG A 62 1.97 -10.81 12.11
CA ARG A 62 1.11 -12.00 12.25
C ARG A 62 -0.38 -11.71 12.10
N GLU A 63 -0.84 -10.58 12.64
CA GLU A 63 -2.26 -10.24 12.73
C GLU A 63 -2.75 -9.38 11.56
N TRP A 64 -1.84 -8.62 10.94
CA TRP A 64 -2.18 -7.69 9.86
C TRP A 64 -1.37 -7.93 8.58
N GLY A 65 -0.08 -8.23 8.71
CA GLY A 65 0.86 -8.21 7.59
C GLY A 65 1.17 -6.81 7.04
N PHE A 66 0.44 -5.80 7.51
CA PHE A 66 0.65 -4.38 7.25
C PHE A 66 0.80 -3.63 8.56
N PHE A 67 1.67 -2.62 8.56
CA PHE A 67 1.77 -1.64 9.64
C PHE A 67 2.40 -0.35 9.12
N GLN A 68 2.29 0.70 9.91
CA GLN A 68 2.92 1.99 9.66
C GLN A 68 4.10 2.14 10.59
N VAL A 69 5.18 2.77 10.12
CA VAL A 69 6.33 3.09 10.96
C VAL A 69 6.56 4.59 10.99
N VAL A 70 6.87 5.11 12.18
CA VAL A 70 7.36 6.49 12.40
C VAL A 70 8.72 6.43 13.10
N ASN A 71 9.43 7.55 13.10
CA ASN A 71 10.80 7.62 13.62
C ASN A 71 11.74 6.58 12.99
N HIS A 72 11.50 6.26 11.71
CA HIS A 72 12.27 5.28 10.91
C HIS A 72 13.66 5.78 10.50
N GLY A 73 14.14 6.89 11.07
CA GLY A 73 15.49 7.42 10.85
C GLY A 73 15.70 8.20 9.54
N MET A 74 14.67 8.35 8.70
CA MET A 74 14.74 9.25 7.54
C MET A 74 14.21 10.64 7.90
N SER A 75 14.87 11.67 7.38
CA SER A 75 14.44 13.06 7.55
C SER A 75 13.04 13.26 6.97
N SER A 76 12.15 13.92 7.71
CA SER A 76 10.81 14.28 7.21
C SER A 76 10.92 15.13 5.93
N HIS A 77 11.92 16.01 5.83
CA HIS A 77 12.17 16.80 4.62
C HIS A 77 12.45 15.92 3.40
N LEU A 78 13.26 14.87 3.55
CA LEU A 78 13.57 13.96 2.44
C LEU A 78 12.31 13.22 1.97
N VAL A 79 11.47 12.81 2.92
CA VAL A 79 10.21 12.13 2.63
C VAL A 79 9.25 13.06 1.89
N ASP A 80 9.16 14.33 2.31
CA ASP A 80 8.31 15.33 1.67
C ASP A 80 8.81 15.70 0.27
N GLU A 81 10.12 15.88 0.10
CA GLU A 81 10.76 16.13 -1.19
C GLU A 81 10.52 14.98 -2.17
N ALA A 82 10.68 13.73 -1.73
CA ALA A 82 10.41 12.56 -2.56
C ALA A 82 8.95 12.52 -3.06
N ARG A 83 7.98 12.89 -2.20
CA ARG A 83 6.58 12.99 -2.59
C ARG A 83 6.34 14.14 -3.56
N GLU A 84 6.99 15.28 -3.34
CA GLU A 84 6.85 16.45 -4.18
C GLU A 84 7.38 16.19 -5.59
N VAL A 85 8.58 15.62 -5.73
CA VAL A 85 9.14 15.19 -7.02
C VAL A 85 8.20 14.21 -7.73
N TRP A 86 7.62 13.25 -7.00
CA TRP A 86 6.66 12.31 -7.59
C TRP A 86 5.40 13.04 -8.08
N ARG A 87 4.83 13.94 -7.29
CA ARG A 87 3.67 14.76 -7.70
C ARG A 87 3.99 15.60 -8.92
N GLU A 88 5.11 16.31 -8.92
CA GLU A 88 5.53 17.16 -10.03
C GLU A 88 5.62 16.36 -11.33
N PHE A 89 6.26 15.20 -11.31
CA PHE A 89 6.34 14.32 -12.48
C PHE A 89 4.95 13.96 -13.03
N PHE A 90 4.00 13.57 -12.17
CA PHE A 90 2.67 13.19 -12.64
C PHE A 90 1.80 14.38 -13.09
N HIS A 91 2.10 15.60 -12.66
CA HIS A 91 1.47 16.83 -13.17
C HIS A 91 2.01 17.27 -14.54
N GLN A 92 3.12 16.71 -15.02
CA GLN A 92 3.62 17.02 -16.36
C GLN A 92 2.64 16.57 -17.47
N PRO A 93 2.68 17.24 -18.65
CA PRO A 93 1.96 16.80 -19.84
C PRO A 93 2.20 15.34 -20.19
N MET A 94 1.20 14.69 -20.79
CA MET A 94 1.28 13.27 -21.15
C MET A 94 2.45 12.99 -22.11
N GLU A 95 2.71 13.93 -23.02
CA GLU A 95 3.75 13.87 -24.04
C GLU A 95 5.12 13.69 -23.40
N LEU A 96 5.43 14.46 -22.34
CA LEU A 96 6.70 14.36 -21.61
C LEU A 96 6.81 13.06 -20.83
N LYS A 97 5.73 12.62 -20.17
CA LYS A 97 5.72 11.34 -19.43
C LYS A 97 5.89 10.14 -20.36
N GLN A 98 5.36 10.22 -21.58
CA GLN A 98 5.49 9.18 -22.59
C GLN A 98 6.92 9.01 -23.13
N GLU A 99 7.78 10.01 -23.03
CA GLU A 99 9.21 9.85 -23.35
C GLU A 99 9.88 8.80 -22.45
N TYR A 100 9.36 8.63 -21.23
CA TYR A 100 9.83 7.63 -20.27
C TYR A 100 9.05 6.32 -20.34
N ALA A 101 8.16 6.12 -21.31
CA ALA A 101 7.30 4.95 -21.36
C ALA A 101 8.11 3.65 -21.44
N ASN A 102 7.61 2.61 -20.78
CA ASN A 102 8.24 1.30 -20.86
C ASN A 102 8.21 0.76 -22.31
N THR A 103 9.13 -0.16 -22.60
CA THR A 103 9.19 -0.83 -23.90
C THR A 103 8.96 -2.32 -23.72
N PRO A 104 8.58 -3.08 -24.75
CA PRO A 104 8.52 -4.55 -24.66
C PRO A 104 9.86 -5.21 -24.28
N LYS A 105 10.97 -4.46 -24.31
CA LYS A 105 12.32 -4.91 -23.95
C LYS A 105 12.69 -4.58 -22.51
N THR A 106 12.07 -3.56 -21.92
CA THR A 106 12.40 -3.05 -20.58
C THR A 106 11.11 -2.92 -19.78
N TYR A 107 11.00 -3.68 -18.68
CA TYR A 107 9.86 -3.57 -17.76
C TYR A 107 9.85 -2.24 -16.97
N GLU A 108 10.91 -1.44 -17.11
CA GLU A 108 11.07 -0.12 -16.50
C GLU A 108 10.50 0.98 -17.39
N GLY A 109 9.90 2.00 -16.76
CA GLY A 109 9.38 3.19 -17.43
C GLY A 109 7.98 3.57 -16.98
N TYR A 110 7.50 4.71 -17.47
CA TYR A 110 6.16 5.21 -17.27
C TYR A 110 5.12 4.27 -17.89
N VAL A 111 4.07 3.99 -17.12
CA VAL A 111 2.89 3.27 -17.59
C VAL A 111 1.65 4.08 -17.25
N ALA A 112 0.78 4.31 -18.24
CA ALA A 112 -0.43 5.09 -18.05
C ALA A 112 -1.50 4.37 -17.19
N PHE A 113 -1.32 3.07 -16.94
CA PHE A 113 -2.24 2.28 -16.14
C PHE A 113 -1.46 1.35 -15.20
N THR A 114 -1.38 1.74 -13.93
CA THR A 114 -1.03 0.82 -12.85
C THR A 114 -2.19 0.80 -11.86
N THR A 115 -2.63 -0.38 -11.48
CA THR A 115 -3.47 -0.53 -10.29
C THR A 115 -2.73 -1.41 -9.31
N THR A 116 -2.03 -0.78 -8.37
CA THR A 116 -1.27 -1.45 -7.33
C THR A 116 -2.21 -1.83 -6.19
N PHE A 117 -2.86 -2.99 -6.29
CA PHE A 117 -3.60 -3.59 -5.17
C PHE A 117 -2.64 -4.47 -4.37
N VAL A 118 -2.05 -3.93 -3.30
CA VAL A 118 -1.26 -4.75 -2.37
C VAL A 118 -2.20 -5.32 -1.31
N THR A 119 -2.36 -6.63 -1.30
CA THR A 119 -3.27 -7.31 -0.36
C THR A 119 -2.65 -8.60 0.12
N LYS A 120 -2.70 -8.85 1.43
CA LYS A 120 -2.33 -10.13 2.01
C LYS A 120 -3.56 -11.05 2.04
N CYS A 121 -3.48 -12.24 1.43
CA CYS A 121 -4.48 -13.29 1.62
C CYS A 121 -4.18 -14.02 2.93
N ASP A 122 -5.12 -14.05 3.89
CA ASP A 122 -4.94 -14.89 5.08
C ASP A 122 -5.11 -16.37 4.71
N ARG A 123 -3.98 -17.06 4.53
CA ARG A 123 -3.93 -18.48 4.18
C ARG A 123 -4.55 -19.39 5.26
N ARG A 124 -4.75 -18.92 6.50
CA ARG A 124 -5.41 -19.69 7.58
C ARG A 124 -6.94 -19.73 7.44
N VAL A 125 -7.55 -18.76 6.77
CA VAL A 125 -9.02 -18.65 6.65
C VAL A 125 -9.56 -19.30 5.38
N LEU A 126 -8.78 -19.35 4.28
CA LEU A 126 -9.31 -19.68 2.94
C LEU A 126 -8.81 -20.99 2.33
N GLY A 127 -7.95 -21.76 3.00
CA GLY A 127 -7.35 -22.95 2.39
C GLY A 127 -6.62 -22.64 1.07
N ARG A 128 -6.35 -23.65 0.24
CA ARG A 128 -5.53 -23.56 -0.99
C ARG A 128 -6.16 -22.75 -2.15
N ASP A 129 -7.26 -22.02 -1.94
CA ASP A 129 -8.05 -21.36 -2.98
C ASP A 129 -7.87 -19.81 -3.08
N CYS A 130 -6.81 -19.23 -2.51
CA CYS A 130 -6.48 -17.80 -2.67
C CYS A 130 -6.26 -17.35 -4.14
N LYS A 131 -6.25 -18.25 -5.13
CA LYS A 131 -5.92 -17.94 -6.54
C LYS A 131 -7.07 -17.40 -7.40
N ALA A 132 -8.27 -17.20 -6.86
CA ALA A 132 -9.48 -17.01 -7.69
C ALA A 132 -10.19 -15.65 -7.59
N ARG A 133 -9.50 -14.53 -7.29
CA ARG A 133 -10.07 -13.19 -7.54
C ARG A 133 -9.11 -12.30 -8.30
N GLN A 134 -9.58 -11.79 -9.43
CA GLN A 134 -8.79 -11.05 -10.38
C GLN A 134 -8.56 -9.63 -9.81
N GLY A 135 -7.30 -9.24 -9.59
CA GLY A 135 -6.95 -7.91 -9.08
C GLY A 135 -6.60 -7.82 -7.58
N VAL A 136 -6.19 -8.93 -6.97
CA VAL A 136 -5.53 -9.02 -5.66
C VAL A 136 -4.07 -9.43 -5.95
N VAL A 137 -3.10 -8.56 -5.67
CA VAL A 137 -1.68 -8.86 -5.86
C VAL A 137 -1.05 -9.12 -4.49
N GLU A 138 -0.50 -10.32 -4.32
CA GLU A 138 0.43 -10.62 -3.23
C GLU A 138 1.82 -10.14 -3.65
N ASP A 139 2.52 -9.41 -2.78
CA ASP A 139 3.87 -8.95 -3.09
C ASP A 139 4.82 -10.14 -3.21
N PRO A 140 5.47 -10.36 -4.37
CA PRO A 140 6.39 -11.48 -4.56
C PRO A 140 7.73 -11.28 -3.82
N GLY A 141 7.98 -10.08 -3.29
CA GLY A 141 9.17 -9.74 -2.51
C GLY A 141 9.07 -10.10 -1.03
N GLY A 142 10.14 -9.84 -0.27
CA GLY A 142 10.13 -10.08 1.18
C GLY A 142 9.37 -9.01 1.96
N MET A 143 9.60 -7.73 1.64
CA MET A 143 9.00 -6.58 2.32
C MET A 143 8.85 -5.42 1.35
N THR A 144 7.73 -4.71 1.44
CA THR A 144 7.40 -3.55 0.62
C THR A 144 7.26 -2.32 1.51
N PHE A 145 7.88 -1.22 1.11
CA PHE A 145 7.74 0.08 1.74
C PHE A 145 6.95 0.99 0.80
N LEU A 146 5.81 1.48 1.28
CA LEU A 146 4.92 2.36 0.55
C LEU A 146 4.96 3.74 1.19
N LEU A 147 5.20 4.74 0.37
CA LEU A 147 5.09 6.14 0.75
C LEU A 147 3.76 6.70 0.19
N PRO A 148 2.68 6.72 0.98
CA PRO A 148 1.40 7.24 0.51
C PRO A 148 1.46 8.77 0.35
N ASP A 149 0.67 9.29 -0.60
CA ASP A 149 0.36 10.71 -0.64
C ASP A 149 -0.66 11.05 0.46
N GLU A 150 -0.36 12.07 1.26
CA GLU A 150 -1.19 12.47 2.41
C GLU A 150 -2.52 13.13 1.98
N HIS A 151 -2.64 13.57 0.72
CA HIS A 151 -3.84 14.21 0.17
C HIS A 151 -4.79 13.24 -0.54
N VAL A 152 -4.38 11.98 -0.74
CA VAL A 152 -5.16 10.99 -1.49
C VAL A 152 -5.35 9.73 -0.68
N SER A 153 -6.57 9.53 -0.18
CA SER A 153 -6.98 8.25 0.40
C SER A 153 -7.28 7.25 -0.71
N GLY A 154 -6.73 6.03 -0.61
CA GLY A 154 -7.00 4.99 -1.60
C GLY A 154 -6.50 3.60 -1.24
N LEU A 155 -5.50 3.50 -0.35
CA LEU A 155 -5.04 2.20 0.12
C LEU A 155 -6.11 1.55 1.01
N GLN A 156 -6.52 0.35 0.63
CA GLN A 156 -7.41 -0.50 1.42
C GLN A 156 -6.70 -1.80 1.74
N VAL A 157 -6.76 -2.21 3.01
CA VAL A 157 -6.23 -3.50 3.48
C VAL A 157 -7.41 -4.37 3.86
N ARG A 158 -7.36 -5.65 3.47
CA ARG A 158 -8.38 -6.62 3.86
C ARG A 158 -8.00 -7.29 5.17
N LYS A 159 -8.89 -7.26 6.16
CA LYS A 159 -8.74 -7.98 7.43
C LYS A 159 -9.96 -8.88 7.64
N GLY A 160 -9.75 -10.20 7.61
CA GLY A 160 -10.86 -11.16 7.51
C GLY A 160 -11.68 -10.92 6.25
N ASP A 161 -12.97 -10.65 6.41
CA ASP A 161 -13.90 -10.36 5.30
C ASP A 161 -14.19 -8.88 5.10
N GLU A 162 -13.49 -8.01 5.83
CA GLU A 162 -13.71 -6.56 5.79
C GLU A 162 -12.57 -5.83 5.09
N TRP A 163 -12.93 -4.79 4.32
CA TRP A 163 -12.00 -3.84 3.73
C TRP A 163 -11.88 -2.62 4.63
N ILE A 164 -10.65 -2.34 5.08
CA ILE A 164 -10.32 -1.21 5.93
C ILE A 164 -9.57 -0.19 5.10
N THR A 165 -10.06 1.06 5.08
CA THR A 165 -9.35 2.16 4.42
C THR A 165 -8.25 2.65 5.34
N VAL A 166 -7.00 2.54 4.90
CA VAL A 166 -5.84 2.97 5.69
C VAL A 166 -5.81 4.49 5.76
N LYS A 167 -5.64 5.02 6.97
CA LYS A 167 -5.37 6.44 7.21
C LYS A 167 -3.88 6.60 7.51
N PRO A 168 -3.06 7.08 6.57
CA PRO A 168 -1.63 7.25 6.81
C PRO A 168 -1.36 8.23 7.96
N ALA A 169 -0.48 7.86 8.89
CA ALA A 169 0.06 8.78 9.87
C ALA A 169 1.07 9.72 9.20
N ARG A 170 1.20 10.94 9.73
CA ARG A 170 2.08 11.97 9.18
C ARG A 170 3.54 11.48 9.17
N HIS A 171 4.21 11.65 8.03
CA HIS A 171 5.57 11.15 7.79
C HIS A 171 5.76 9.64 8.04
N ALA A 172 4.68 8.85 8.09
CA ALA A 172 4.80 7.43 8.27
C ALA A 172 5.05 6.72 6.93
N ILE A 173 5.75 5.59 7.02
CA ILE A 173 5.90 4.67 5.90
C ILE A 173 5.05 3.45 6.18
N ILE A 174 4.29 3.02 5.18
CA ILE A 174 3.49 1.81 5.27
C ILE A 174 4.39 0.65 4.86
N VAL A 175 4.47 -0.36 5.72
CA VAL A 175 5.24 -1.59 5.50
C VAL A 175 4.27 -2.73 5.27
N ASN A 176 4.47 -3.48 4.20
CA ASN A 176 3.83 -4.77 3.94
C ASN A 176 4.88 -5.88 3.98
N ILE A 177 4.54 -7.01 4.61
CA ILE A 177 5.38 -8.21 4.60
C ILE A 177 4.84 -9.18 3.55
N GLY A 178 5.67 -9.43 2.54
CA GLY A 178 5.36 -10.40 1.47
C GLY A 178 5.53 -11.85 1.93
N ASP A 179 5.00 -12.75 1.12
CA ASP A 179 4.78 -14.15 1.49
C ASP A 179 6.09 -14.96 1.71
N GLN A 180 7.21 -14.51 1.12
CA GLN A 180 8.50 -15.21 1.22
C GLN A 180 9.09 -15.20 2.65
N ILE A 181 8.78 -14.18 3.46
CA ILE A 181 9.26 -14.10 4.85
C ILE A 181 8.36 -14.93 5.79
N GLN A 182 7.18 -15.36 5.34
CA GLN A 182 6.26 -16.15 6.18
C GLN A 182 6.69 -17.63 6.35
N TYR A 183 7.70 -18.08 5.60
CA TYR A 183 8.23 -19.46 5.62
C TYR A 183 9.60 -19.60 6.32
N LEU A 184 10.16 -18.51 6.85
CA LEU A 184 11.41 -18.50 7.63
C LEU A 184 11.10 -18.28 9.12
#